data_AF-A0A266Q4Z1-F1
#
_entry.id   AF-A0A266Q4Z1-F1
#
_cell.length_a   1.000
_cell.length_b   1.000
_cell.length_c   1.000
_cell.angle_alpha   90.00
_cell.angle_beta   90.00
_cell.angle_gamma   90.00
#
_symmetry.space_group_name_H-M   'P 1'
#
loop_
_entity.id
_entity.type
_entity.pdbx_description
1 polymer ?
#
loop_
_entity_poly.entity_id
_entity_poly.type
_entity_poly.pdbx_seq_one_letter_code
_entity_poly.pdbx_strand_id
1 'polypeptide(L)'
;MLNILIFAVIVTSIVIISSRYKKMSTAQQRKTLWRLGTGMFLGLLVILVVTGRMHWIGAAIGAMLPFLRMGAGLLMQALPLWLKHKKEQTQEKTPPNNQSSAMNIGEALEILGLAGDIDKGEVTQDMVQDAHRRLIQKLHPDRGGNDYLAAKINQARDILINKLSGN
;
A
#
# COMPACT_ATOMS: atom_id res chain seq x y z
N MET A 1 8.34 -38.23 -27.33
CA MET A 1 9.22 -38.65 -26.21
C MET A 1 9.99 -37.49 -25.58
N LEU A 2 10.51 -36.52 -26.36
CA LEU A 2 11.23 -35.34 -25.85
C LEU A 2 10.44 -34.49 -24.82
N ASN A 3 9.12 -34.33 -25.01
CA ASN A 3 8.27 -33.53 -24.11
C ASN A 3 8.13 -34.13 -22.70
N ILE A 4 8.19 -35.46 -22.58
CA ILE A 4 8.07 -36.17 -21.28
C ILE A 4 9.38 -36.02 -20.50
N LEU A 5 10.52 -36.02 -21.20
CA LEU A 5 11.83 -35.75 -20.59
C LEU A 5 11.95 -34.32 -20.07
N ILE A 6 11.44 -33.33 -20.82
CA ILE A 6 11.42 -31.92 -20.37
C ILE A 6 10.56 -31.77 -19.11
N PHE A 7 9.39 -32.41 -19.07
CA PHE A 7 8.51 -32.38 -17.90
C PHE A 7 9.16 -33.04 -16.68
N ALA A 8 9.83 -34.18 -16.86
CA ALA A 8 10.55 -34.86 -15.78
C ALA A 8 11.71 -34.02 -15.20
N VAL A 9 12.44 -33.28 -16.05
CA VAL A 9 13.53 -32.37 -15.61
C VAL A 9 12.98 -31.17 -14.83
N ILE A 10 11.83 -30.63 -15.25
CA ILE A 10 11.16 -29.52 -14.53
C ILE A 10 10.68 -29.98 -13.15
N VAL A 11 10.00 -31.13 -13.08
CA VAL A 11 9.46 -31.66 -11.82
C VAL A 11 10.57 -32.00 -10.83
N THR A 12 11.64 -32.66 -11.29
CA THR A 12 12.80 -32.98 -10.44
C THR A 12 13.51 -31.74 -9.92
N SER A 13 13.65 -30.71 -10.76
CA SER A 13 14.24 -29.43 -10.37
C SER A 13 13.38 -28.71 -9.31
N ILE A 14 12.05 -28.72 -9.44
CA ILE A 14 11.11 -28.14 -8.45
C ILE A 14 11.22 -28.85 -7.10
N VAL A 15 11.30 -30.19 -7.10
CA VAL A 15 11.39 -30.99 -5.87
C VAL A 15 12.72 -30.73 -5.13
N ILE A 16 13.83 -30.67 -5.85
CA ILE A 16 15.14 -30.34 -5.26
C ILE A 16 15.13 -28.94 -4.62
N ILE A 17 14.54 -27.96 -5.31
CA ILE A 17 14.40 -26.58 -4.81
C ILE A 17 13.51 -26.53 -3.56
N SER A 18 12.38 -27.25 -3.56
CA SER A 18 11.48 -27.31 -2.41
C SER A 18 12.16 -27.91 -1.18
N SER A 19 13.07 -28.88 -1.35
CA SER A 19 13.82 -29.49 -0.24
C SER A 19 14.92 -28.57 0.33
N ARG A 20 15.56 -27.75 -0.53
CA ARG A 20 16.57 -26.76 -0.14
C ARG A 20 15.98 -25.55 0.59
N TYR A 21 14.68 -25.27 0.39
CA TYR A 21 13.98 -24.15 1.00
C TYR A 21 13.77 -24.29 2.52
N LYS A 22 13.80 -25.51 3.08
CA LYS A 22 13.57 -25.71 4.52
C LYS A 22 14.79 -25.44 5.42
N LYS A 23 15.98 -25.15 4.87
CA LYS A 23 17.24 -25.11 5.64
C LYS A 23 17.96 -23.75 5.70
N MET A 24 17.37 -22.65 5.21
CA MET A 24 18.07 -21.36 5.12
C MET A 24 17.30 -20.18 5.75
N SER A 25 18.04 -19.16 6.21
CA SER A 25 17.50 -17.94 6.83
C SER A 25 16.79 -17.02 5.82
N THR A 26 15.66 -16.45 6.25
CA THR A 26 14.63 -15.76 5.45
C THR A 26 15.11 -14.60 4.56
N ALA A 27 16.28 -14.01 4.86
CA ALA A 27 16.84 -12.89 4.10
C ALA A 27 17.62 -13.31 2.84
N GLN A 28 18.39 -14.41 2.88
CA GLN A 28 19.15 -14.90 1.72
C GLN A 28 18.33 -15.81 0.81
N GLN A 29 17.28 -16.45 1.35
CA GLN A 29 16.37 -17.29 0.59
C GLN A 29 15.70 -16.56 -0.57
N ARG A 30 15.25 -15.32 -0.34
CA ARG A 30 14.64 -14.51 -1.40
C ARG A 30 15.62 -14.27 -2.55
N LYS A 31 16.85 -13.81 -2.25
CA LYS A 31 17.83 -13.47 -3.28
C LYS A 31 18.28 -14.68 -4.11
N THR A 32 18.45 -15.83 -3.47
CA THR A 32 18.80 -17.09 -4.15
C THR A 32 17.63 -17.66 -4.93
N LEU A 33 16.40 -17.56 -4.41
CA LEU A 33 15.18 -17.98 -5.11
C LEU A 33 14.94 -17.15 -6.37
N TRP A 34 15.11 -15.82 -6.29
CA TRP A 34 14.97 -14.95 -7.45
C TRP A 34 16.00 -15.29 -8.54
N ARG A 35 17.28 -15.51 -8.18
CA ARG A 35 18.34 -15.89 -9.15
C ARG A 35 18.11 -17.25 -9.80
N LEU A 36 17.74 -18.28 -9.01
CA LEU A 36 17.45 -19.61 -9.54
C LEU A 36 16.17 -19.62 -10.38
N GLY A 37 15.12 -18.92 -9.94
CA GLY A 37 13.88 -18.78 -10.68
C GLY A 37 14.09 -18.11 -12.04
N THR A 38 14.91 -17.05 -12.09
CA THR A 38 15.26 -16.41 -13.37
C THR A 38 16.04 -17.33 -14.31
N GLY A 39 16.98 -18.14 -13.78
CA GLY A 39 17.74 -19.09 -14.60
C GLY A 39 16.87 -20.22 -15.14
N MET A 40 15.96 -20.74 -14.31
CA MET A 40 15.00 -21.78 -14.70
C MET A 40 14.02 -21.27 -15.76
N PHE A 41 13.52 -20.04 -15.61
CA PHE A 41 12.66 -19.38 -16.59
C PHE A 41 13.38 -19.18 -17.93
N LEU A 42 14.63 -18.70 -17.92
CA LEU A 42 15.43 -18.56 -19.14
C LEU A 42 15.67 -19.91 -19.83
N GLY A 43 16.03 -20.96 -19.07
CA GLY A 43 16.24 -22.29 -19.64
C GLY A 43 14.97 -22.86 -20.28
N LEU A 44 13.81 -22.64 -19.65
CA LEU A 44 12.51 -23.04 -20.19
C LEU A 44 12.18 -22.29 -21.48
N LEU A 45 12.48 -21.00 -21.56
CA LEU A 45 12.34 -20.20 -22.78
C LEU A 45 13.21 -20.75 -23.92
N VAL A 46 14.48 -21.10 -23.65
CA VAL A 46 15.38 -21.66 -24.67
C VAL A 46 14.88 -23.02 -25.16
N ILE A 47 14.39 -23.88 -24.27
CA ILE A 47 13.79 -25.18 -24.64
C ILE A 47 12.53 -24.96 -25.50
N LEU A 48 11.71 -23.96 -25.18
CA LEU A 48 10.50 -23.62 -25.93
C LEU A 48 10.81 -23.09 -27.34
N VAL A 49 11.92 -22.36 -27.48
CA VAL A 49 12.47 -21.90 -28.76
C VAL A 49 12.99 -23.06 -29.60
N VAL A 50 13.79 -23.96 -29.01
CA VAL A 50 14.43 -25.08 -29.72
C VAL A 50 13.41 -26.17 -30.12
N THR A 51 12.32 -26.34 -29.37
CA THR A 51 11.29 -27.35 -29.65
C THR A 51 10.30 -26.97 -30.77
N GLY A 52 10.52 -25.85 -31.46
CA GLY A 52 9.74 -25.49 -32.66
C GLY A 52 8.31 -24.97 -32.38
N ARG A 53 7.97 -24.62 -31.14
CA ARG A 53 6.69 -23.94 -30.79
C ARG A 53 6.76 -22.41 -30.87
N MET A 54 7.81 -21.89 -31.52
CA MET A 54 8.17 -20.47 -31.57
C MET A 54 7.08 -19.58 -32.20
N HIS A 55 6.24 -20.12 -33.09
CA HIS A 55 5.17 -19.38 -33.76
C HIS A 55 4.14 -18.80 -32.78
N TRP A 56 3.86 -19.51 -31.68
CA TRP A 56 2.89 -19.06 -30.68
C TRP A 56 3.42 -17.91 -29.83
N ILE A 57 4.74 -17.81 -29.63
CA ILE A 57 5.36 -16.71 -28.89
C ILE A 57 5.34 -15.43 -29.74
N GLY A 58 5.69 -15.54 -31.03
CA GLY A 58 5.56 -14.44 -31.98
C GLY A 58 4.10 -13.98 -32.14
N ALA A 59 3.16 -14.93 -32.22
CA ALA A 59 1.73 -14.63 -32.27
C ALA A 59 1.24 -13.99 -30.97
N ALA A 60 1.69 -14.44 -29.80
CA ALA A 60 1.33 -13.84 -28.52
C ALA A 60 1.89 -12.42 -28.38
N ILE A 61 3.15 -12.18 -28.74
CA ILE A 61 3.77 -10.84 -28.72
C ILE A 61 3.05 -9.91 -29.71
N GLY A 62 2.79 -10.39 -30.93
CA GLY A 62 2.05 -9.63 -31.95
C GLY A 62 0.61 -9.32 -31.52
N ALA A 63 -0.08 -10.29 -30.93
CA ALA A 63 -1.43 -10.12 -30.40
C ALA A 63 -1.48 -9.18 -29.20
N MET A 64 -0.40 -9.05 -28.42
CA MET A 64 -0.34 -8.15 -27.26
C MET A 64 -0.19 -6.67 -27.67
N LEU A 65 0.34 -6.40 -28.86
CA LEU A 65 0.57 -5.06 -29.39
C LEU A 65 -0.70 -4.16 -29.42
N PRO A 66 -1.87 -4.61 -29.93
CA PRO A 66 -3.10 -3.82 -29.86
C PRO A 66 -3.61 -3.59 -28.44
N PHE A 67 -3.44 -4.56 -27.52
CA PHE A 67 -3.85 -4.41 -26.12
C PHE A 67 -2.97 -3.42 -25.36
N LEU A 68 -1.66 -3.36 -25.64
CA LEU A 68 -0.79 -2.32 -25.08
C LEU A 68 -1.20 -0.93 -25.57
N ARG A 69 -1.51 -0.78 -26.86
CA ARG A 69 -1.94 0.49 -27.44
C ARG A 69 -3.30 0.93 -26.87
N MET A 70 -4.23 0.01 -26.69
CA MET A 70 -5.55 0.26 -26.10
C MET A 70 -5.44 0.61 -24.60
N GLY A 71 -4.62 -0.14 -23.85
CA GLY A 71 -4.36 0.11 -22.43
C GLY A 71 -3.68 1.46 -22.19
N ALA A 72 -2.73 1.85 -23.06
CA ALA A 72 -2.06 3.15 -22.98
C ALA A 72 -3.03 4.33 -23.19
N GLY A 73 -4.00 4.21 -24.10
CA GLY A 73 -5.02 5.23 -24.34
C GLY A 73 -5.96 5.41 -23.14
N LEU A 74 -6.46 4.30 -22.58
CA LEU A 74 -7.29 4.33 -21.36
C LEU A 74 -6.51 4.87 -20.15
N LEU A 75 -5.23 4.49 -20.01
CA LEU A 75 -4.35 5.03 -18.98
C LEU A 75 -4.19 6.54 -19.13
N MET A 76 -3.90 7.07 -20.32
CA MET A 76 -3.78 8.51 -20.53
C MET A 76 -5.06 9.29 -20.20
N GLN A 77 -6.23 8.68 -20.38
CA GLN A 77 -7.51 9.32 -20.08
C GLN A 77 -7.88 9.23 -18.59
N ALA A 78 -7.55 8.11 -17.92
CA ALA A 78 -7.81 7.92 -16.50
C ALA A 78 -6.77 8.61 -15.59
N LEU A 79 -5.52 8.74 -16.06
CA LEU A 79 -4.41 9.36 -15.34
C LEU A 79 -4.72 10.79 -14.84
N PRO A 80 -5.23 11.73 -15.65
CA PRO A 80 -5.51 13.09 -15.18
C PRO A 80 -6.65 13.15 -14.14
N LEU A 81 -7.65 12.28 -14.23
CA LEU A 81 -8.73 12.21 -13.23
C LEU A 81 -8.25 11.64 -11.90
N TRP A 82 -7.36 10.65 -11.96
CA TRP A 82 -6.77 10.04 -10.77
C TRP A 82 -5.72 10.94 -10.12
N LEU A 83 -4.94 11.65 -10.94
CA LEU A 83 -4.06 12.74 -10.48
C LEU A 83 -4.86 13.90 -9.89
N LYS A 84 -6.03 14.25 -10.43
CA LYS A 84 -6.90 15.30 -9.89
C LYS A 84 -7.46 14.92 -8.52
N HIS A 85 -7.94 13.69 -8.32
CA HIS A 85 -8.36 13.19 -7.00
C HIS A 85 -7.20 13.12 -6.00
N LYS A 86 -6.00 12.71 -6.43
CA LYS A 86 -4.81 12.78 -5.57
C LYS A 86 -4.42 14.22 -5.26
N LYS A 87 -4.59 15.15 -6.19
CA LYS A 87 -4.27 16.57 -5.99
C LYS A 87 -5.29 17.23 -5.06
N GLU A 88 -6.55 16.83 -5.09
CA GLU A 88 -7.58 17.24 -4.12
C GLU A 88 -7.33 16.63 -2.73
N GLN A 89 -6.79 15.41 -2.63
CA GLN A 89 -6.34 14.83 -1.35
C GLN A 89 -4.96 15.33 -0.87
N THR A 90 -4.16 15.97 -1.73
CA THR A 90 -2.80 16.46 -1.40
C THR A 90 -2.69 17.99 -1.41
N GLN A 91 -3.73 18.72 -1.83
CA GLN A 91 -3.86 20.17 -1.65
C GLN A 91 -4.41 20.50 -0.25
N GLU A 92 -3.67 20.05 0.76
CA GLU A 92 -3.62 20.70 2.07
C GLU A 92 -2.17 20.79 2.58
N LYS A 93 -1.21 20.90 1.65
CA LYS A 93 0.20 21.24 1.95
C LYS A 93 0.76 22.20 0.91
N THR A 94 0.22 23.40 0.87
CA THR A 94 0.93 24.60 0.38
C THR A 94 0.53 25.70 1.32
N PRO A 95 1.44 26.37 2.04
CA PRO A 95 1.07 27.27 3.13
C PRO A 95 0.38 28.49 2.52
N PRO A 96 -0.94 28.67 2.68
CA PRO A 96 -1.47 30.01 2.53
C PRO A 96 -1.16 30.69 3.86
N ASN A 97 -0.48 31.83 3.77
CA ASN A 97 -0.61 32.85 4.80
C ASN A 97 -2.11 33.21 4.92
N ASN A 98 -2.83 32.40 5.69
CA ASN A 98 -4.21 32.64 6.08
C ASN A 98 -4.39 31.96 7.43
N GLN A 99 -4.85 32.78 8.36
CA GLN A 99 -5.20 32.47 9.72
C GLN A 99 -6.46 31.58 9.76
N SER A 100 -6.47 30.46 9.04
CA SER A 100 -7.37 29.33 9.32
C SER A 100 -6.75 28.57 10.48
N SER A 101 -6.93 29.15 11.66
CA SER A 101 -6.71 28.65 13.01
C SER A 101 -6.15 27.23 13.07
N ALA A 102 -4.83 27.11 13.19
CA ALA A 102 -4.24 25.89 13.74
C ALA A 102 -4.98 25.62 15.05
N MET A 103 -5.73 24.52 15.10
CA MET A 103 -6.57 24.17 16.24
C MET A 103 -5.75 24.29 17.52
N ASN A 104 -6.21 25.13 18.44
CA ASN A 104 -5.52 25.35 19.70
C ASN A 104 -5.74 24.13 20.62
N ILE A 105 -4.87 23.93 21.61
CA ILE A 105 -4.99 22.88 22.62
C ILE A 105 -6.36 22.94 23.31
N GLY A 106 -6.83 24.15 23.65
CA GLY A 106 -8.18 24.33 24.24
C GLY A 106 -9.29 23.87 23.32
N GLU A 107 -9.22 24.20 22.02
CA GLU A 107 -10.20 23.74 21.03
C GLU A 107 -10.15 22.21 20.86
N ALA A 108 -8.95 21.63 20.87
CA ALA A 108 -8.76 20.18 20.79
C ALA A 108 -9.35 19.44 22.01
N LEU A 109 -9.22 20.00 23.21
CA LEU A 109 -9.85 19.50 24.43
C LEU A 109 -11.38 19.57 24.32
N GLU A 110 -11.93 20.70 23.86
CA GLU A 110 -13.37 20.87 23.66
C GLU A 110 -13.94 19.87 22.65
N ILE A 111 -13.27 19.66 21.51
CA ILE A 111 -13.68 18.71 20.48
C ILE A 111 -13.73 17.28 21.01
N LEU A 112 -12.77 16.90 21.86
CA LEU A 112 -12.73 15.59 22.50
C LEU A 112 -13.63 15.50 23.74
N GLY A 113 -14.21 16.62 24.18
CA GLY A 113 -15.03 16.70 25.38
C GLY A 113 -14.23 16.44 26.67
N LEU A 114 -12.97 16.84 26.68
CA LEU A 114 -12.08 16.74 27.84
C LEU A 114 -12.02 18.09 28.54
N ALA A 115 -12.18 18.08 29.86
CA ALA A 115 -12.01 19.26 30.70
C ALA A 115 -10.74 19.06 31.54
N GLY A 116 -9.88 20.08 31.57
CA GLY A 116 -8.67 20.08 32.39
C GLY A 116 -7.49 20.70 31.67
N ASP A 117 -6.38 20.77 32.41
CA ASP A 117 -5.11 21.32 31.94
C ASP A 117 -4.06 20.21 31.73
N ILE A 118 -3.53 20.13 30.52
CA ILE A 118 -2.48 19.17 30.14
C ILE A 118 -1.18 19.48 30.90
N ASP A 119 -0.84 20.76 31.06
CA ASP A 119 0.42 21.16 31.70
C ASP A 119 0.39 20.87 33.22
N LYS A 120 -0.79 20.69 33.81
CA LYS A 120 -0.99 20.25 35.20
C LYS A 120 -1.12 18.73 35.36
N GLY A 121 -1.11 17.97 34.26
CA GLY A 121 -1.30 16.52 34.28
C GLY A 121 -2.73 16.07 34.57
N GLU A 122 -3.73 16.95 34.44
CA GLU A 122 -5.14 16.61 34.64
C GLU A 122 -5.71 15.79 33.47
N VAL A 123 -5.12 15.95 32.28
CA VAL A 123 -5.47 15.22 31.07
C VAL A 123 -4.33 14.28 30.71
N THR A 124 -4.61 12.98 30.65
CA THR A 124 -3.60 11.96 30.30
C THR A 124 -3.79 11.47 28.85
N GLN A 125 -2.75 10.84 28.31
CA GLN A 125 -2.79 10.23 26.99
C GLN A 125 -3.92 9.20 26.85
N ASP A 126 -4.18 8.40 27.89
CA ASP A 126 -5.24 7.39 27.86
C ASP A 126 -6.63 8.04 27.76
N MET A 127 -6.87 9.15 28.49
CA MET A 127 -8.13 9.91 28.38
C MET A 127 -8.36 10.44 26.97
N VAL A 128 -7.30 10.92 26.30
CA VAL A 128 -7.35 11.40 24.91
C VAL A 128 -7.72 10.27 23.95
N GLN A 129 -7.09 9.10 24.09
CA GLN A 129 -7.37 7.94 23.23
C GLN A 129 -8.79 7.39 23.43
N ASP A 130 -9.27 7.36 24.67
CA ASP A 130 -10.60 6.89 25.02
C ASP A 130 -11.69 7.81 24.48
N ALA A 131 -11.50 9.13 24.63
CA ALA A 131 -12.39 10.13 24.07
C ALA A 131 -12.44 10.05 22.53
N HIS A 132 -11.28 9.98 21.89
CA HIS A 132 -11.17 9.83 20.44
C HIS A 132 -11.91 8.58 19.93
N ARG A 133 -11.67 7.43 20.55
CA ARG A 133 -12.29 6.15 20.17
C ARG A 133 -13.83 6.21 20.29
N ARG A 134 -14.37 6.78 21.37
CA ARG A 134 -15.83 6.96 21.52
C ARG A 134 -16.42 7.84 20.41
N LEU A 135 -15.75 8.93 20.07
CA LEU A 135 -16.25 9.89 19.08
C LEU A 135 -16.19 9.33 17.67
N ILE A 136 -15.08 8.69 17.28
CA ILE A 136 -14.97 8.05 15.97
C ILE A 136 -15.95 6.89 15.82
N GLN A 137 -16.17 6.08 16.86
CA GLN A 137 -17.15 4.99 16.78
C GLN A 137 -18.57 5.48 16.45
N LYS A 138 -18.91 6.70 16.90
CA LYS A 138 -20.22 7.35 16.65
C LYS A 138 -20.26 8.12 15.33
N LEU A 139 -19.16 8.74 14.92
CA LEU A 139 -19.12 9.69 13.80
C LEU A 139 -18.36 9.15 12.58
N HIS A 140 -18.08 7.84 12.53
CA HIS A 140 -17.38 7.23 11.41
C HIS A 140 -18.17 7.39 10.09
N PRO A 141 -17.53 7.81 8.99
CA PRO A 141 -18.18 7.98 7.69
C PRO A 141 -18.91 6.72 7.21
N ASP A 142 -18.28 5.55 7.36
CA ASP A 142 -18.85 4.24 6.99
C ASP A 142 -20.14 3.87 7.74
N ARG A 143 -20.52 4.63 8.78
CA ARG A 143 -21.76 4.45 9.55
C ARG A 143 -22.73 5.61 9.37
N GLY A 144 -22.56 6.40 8.30
CA GLY A 144 -23.37 7.60 8.02
C GLY A 144 -22.90 8.85 8.76
N GLY A 145 -21.66 8.86 9.26
CA GLY A 145 -21.03 10.02 9.88
C GLY A 145 -20.49 11.03 8.86
N ASN A 146 -19.99 12.17 9.35
CA ASN A 146 -19.42 13.24 8.52
C ASN A 146 -17.89 13.13 8.45
N ASP A 147 -17.34 12.99 7.24
CA ASP A 147 -15.90 13.00 6.96
C ASP A 147 -15.17 14.18 7.61
N TYR A 148 -15.77 15.37 7.52
CA TYR A 148 -15.18 16.59 8.08
C TYR A 148 -15.06 16.53 9.61
N LEU A 149 -16.09 16.01 10.31
CA LEU A 149 -16.05 15.88 11.76
C LEU A 149 -15.05 14.81 12.19
N ALA A 150 -14.99 13.69 11.48
CA ALA A 150 -14.02 12.63 11.73
C ALA A 150 -12.58 13.17 11.58
N ALA A 151 -12.32 13.96 10.54
CA ALA A 151 -11.03 14.63 10.34
C ALA A 151 -10.71 15.60 11.49
N LYS A 152 -11.68 16.42 11.92
CA LYS A 152 -11.51 17.36 13.03
C LYS A 152 -11.21 16.66 14.36
N ILE A 153 -11.85 15.52 14.63
CA ILE A 153 -11.60 14.67 15.82
C ILE A 153 -10.20 14.05 15.77
N ASN A 154 -9.74 13.60 14.61
CA ASN A 154 -8.39 13.07 14.44
C ASN A 154 -7.33 14.16 14.70
N GLN A 155 -7.53 15.36 14.15
CA GLN A 155 -6.65 16.50 14.36
C GLN A 155 -6.55 16.87 15.85
N ALA A 156 -7.68 16.90 16.56
CA ALA A 156 -7.70 17.17 18.00
C ALA A 156 -6.85 16.16 18.79
N ARG A 157 -7.03 14.86 18.54
CA ARG A 157 -6.22 13.80 19.17
C ARG A 157 -4.73 14.04 18.91
N ASP A 158 -4.34 14.26 17.65
CA ASP A 158 -2.93 14.35 17.27
C ASP A 158 -2.24 15.55 17.96
N ILE A 159 -2.93 16.68 18.11
CA ILE A 159 -2.42 17.84 18.84
C ILE A 159 -2.18 17.52 20.31
N LEU A 160 -3.16 16.93 20.99
CA LEU A 160 -3.05 16.61 22.41
C LEU A 160 -1.97 15.55 22.69
N ILE A 161 -1.89 14.51 21.85
CA ILE A 161 -0.86 13.46 21.96
C ILE A 161 0.54 14.07 21.76
N ASN A 162 0.72 14.91 20.74
CA ASN A 162 2.01 15.56 20.51
C ASN A 162 2.42 16.43 21.70
N LYS A 163 1.49 17.19 22.29
CA LYS A 163 1.74 18.01 23.48
C LYS A 163 2.09 17.16 24.71
N LEU A 164 1.45 16.01 24.89
CA LEU A 164 1.71 15.07 25.98
C LEU A 164 3.03 14.30 25.81
N SER A 165 3.46 14.04 24.58
CA SER A 165 4.73 13.34 24.29
C SER A 165 5.96 14.25 24.21
N GLY A 166 5.72 15.56 24.03
CA GLY A 166 6.75 16.59 23.85
C GLY A 166 7.11 17.36 25.13
N ASN A 167 6.44 17.05 26.25
CA ASN A 167 6.81 17.43 27.61
C ASN A 167 7.45 16.23 28.32
#